data_AF-Q8YF63-F1
#
_entry.id   AF-Q8YF63-F1
#
_cell.length_a   1.000
_cell.length_b   1.000
_cell.length_c   1.000
_cell.angle_alpha   90.00
_cell.angle_beta   90.00
_cell.angle_gamma   90.00
#
_symmetry.space_group_name_H-M   'P 1'
#
loop_
_entity.id
_entity.type
_entity.pdbx_description
1 polymer ?
#
loop_
_entity_poly.entity_id
_entity_poly.type
_entity_poly.pdbx_seq_one_letter_code
_entity_poly.pdbx_strand_id
1 'polypeptide(L)'
;MGLPMPAPYKHPKTGVYYLRQRVPADLKDKARGKIVALPISGTLKSFTVGDSVKASLETKDPADAKARYREADASLSKFWEAVRNGPLSLTQKEIAERAGLVYKFFADTFEDDADAPELWERAQRINAVVLKKAKLGKRPTYPLTVAQRDILEPRFGGFVDKLLIDTGEQVDQESRDKLLVAVAEALQQSTGTILKRADGDYSPDTAIRQRYPEYAPIEKPQAVPRQTEERSGAKLDLYNLLDHKFKDKGKAKTHRDYRSEIDKFVKFIGHSDAERITKDNVREWRDALIAQGLSLKTVNDKRLTAIKAVLAHGVAEFSLSQNVADGIRDKRQEAAPVGSKGYSPEQAKAILQATFNGTDKELDPHYQRAVFWVPWICAYTGLRVSEVTQLQGKNVRNVDGHAIFVITPQDGSTKSGKAWTTGIHPHLIEMGILDMFKAVGDGPAFYRAYPVGTDLQKIAGKHRAKESASRVGDWVTATLGETAPGGRPNHAWRHTFTTLSRRVKMDKEARDYMLGSRSRTDAREGYGDWTPDVICGEIDKLPRFDVKETDYRPTLRVMKPKPISEPYVRPKKTRGGKLVLTPRVPKG
;
A
#
# COMPACT_ATOMS: atom_id res chain seq x y z
N MET A 1 -14.77 18.70 -40.76
CA MET A 1 -14.24 17.62 -41.60
C MET A 1 -14.43 16.30 -40.86
N GLY A 2 -15.29 15.41 -41.37
CA GLY A 2 -15.48 14.09 -40.78
C GLY A 2 -14.19 13.26 -40.93
N LEU A 3 -13.80 12.55 -39.87
CA LEU A 3 -12.65 11.65 -39.92
C LEU A 3 -12.92 10.56 -40.97
N PRO A 4 -11.99 10.30 -41.91
CA PRO A 4 -12.17 9.26 -42.93
C PRO A 4 -12.34 7.89 -42.26
N MET A 5 -13.33 7.13 -42.72
CA MET A 5 -13.58 5.76 -42.27
C MET A 5 -12.35 4.89 -42.55
N PRO A 6 -11.97 3.97 -41.63
CA PRO A 6 -10.92 2.98 -41.88
C PRO A 6 -11.21 2.19 -43.16
N ALA A 7 -10.21 2.04 -44.04
CA ALA A 7 -10.38 1.41 -45.35
C ALA A 7 -9.15 0.55 -45.71
N PRO A 8 -9.31 -0.45 -46.60
CA PRO A 8 -8.21 -1.27 -47.10
C PRO A 8 -7.07 -0.42 -47.71
N TYR A 9 -5.84 -0.62 -47.25
CA TYR A 9 -4.66 0.07 -47.75
C TYR A 9 -4.05 -0.69 -48.93
N LYS A 10 -4.00 -0.09 -50.13
CA LYS A 10 -3.37 -0.69 -51.32
C LYS A 10 -1.85 -0.52 -51.25
N HIS A 11 -1.10 -1.63 -51.27
CA HIS A 11 0.36 -1.58 -51.22
C HIS A 11 0.95 -1.08 -52.56
N PRO A 12 1.79 -0.03 -52.56
CA PRO A 12 2.17 0.68 -53.78
C PRO A 12 3.03 -0.14 -54.76
N LYS A 13 3.78 -1.14 -54.26
CA LYS A 13 4.64 -1.99 -55.11
C LYS A 13 3.98 -3.27 -55.60
N THR A 14 3.09 -3.86 -54.81
CA THR A 14 2.54 -5.21 -55.08
C THR A 14 1.09 -5.18 -55.53
N GLY A 15 0.39 -4.05 -55.32
CA GLY A 15 -1.04 -3.91 -55.59
C GLY A 15 -1.96 -4.67 -54.63
N VAL A 16 -1.41 -5.43 -53.69
CA VAL A 16 -2.17 -6.21 -52.69
C VAL A 16 -2.73 -5.28 -51.61
N TYR A 17 -3.97 -5.52 -51.20
CA TYR A 17 -4.62 -4.77 -50.13
C TYR A 17 -4.25 -5.28 -48.73
N TYR A 18 -4.17 -4.37 -47.77
CA TYR A 18 -3.82 -4.64 -46.37
C TYR A 18 -4.84 -4.02 -45.42
N LEU A 19 -5.11 -4.69 -44.31
CA LEU A 19 -5.56 -4.03 -43.09
C LEU A 19 -4.33 -3.38 -42.44
N ARG A 20 -4.42 -2.08 -42.17
CA ARG A 20 -3.38 -1.34 -41.45
C ARG A 20 -4.01 -0.39 -40.44
N GLN A 21 -4.00 -0.78 -39.18
CA GLN A 21 -4.56 0.02 -38.09
C GLN A 21 -3.47 0.33 -37.06
N ARG A 22 -3.34 1.59 -36.66
CA ARG A 22 -2.47 1.97 -35.54
C ARG A 22 -3.06 1.43 -34.24
N VAL A 23 -2.20 0.98 -33.32
CA VAL A 23 -2.66 0.60 -31.98
C VAL A 23 -3.27 1.83 -31.30
N PRO A 24 -4.49 1.72 -30.74
CA PRO A 24 -5.12 2.81 -29.99
C PRO A 24 -4.18 3.35 -28.91
N ALA A 25 -4.14 4.68 -28.75
CA ALA A 25 -3.16 5.32 -27.87
C ALA A 25 -3.26 4.84 -26.41
N ASP A 26 -4.47 4.54 -25.94
CA ASP A 26 -4.79 3.98 -24.63
C ASP A 26 -4.33 2.52 -24.45
N LEU A 27 -4.03 1.81 -25.54
CA LEU A 27 -3.69 0.40 -25.55
C LEU A 27 -2.23 0.11 -25.94
N LYS A 28 -1.43 1.11 -26.30
CA LYS A 28 -0.05 0.93 -26.80
C LYS A 28 0.78 0.01 -25.92
N ASP A 29 0.86 0.27 -24.62
CA ASP A 29 1.70 -0.52 -23.71
C ASP A 29 1.05 -1.87 -23.35
N LYS A 30 -0.28 -1.95 -23.35
CA LYS A 30 -1.04 -3.18 -23.02
C LYS A 30 -1.11 -4.18 -24.17
N ALA A 31 -1.01 -3.71 -25.41
CA ALA A 31 -1.16 -4.54 -26.60
C ALA A 31 0.16 -4.91 -27.26
N ARG A 32 1.22 -4.11 -27.09
CA ARG A 32 2.51 -4.34 -27.74
C ARG A 32 3.07 -5.72 -27.39
N GLY A 33 3.48 -6.46 -28.41
CA GLY A 33 4.02 -7.82 -28.28
C GLY A 33 2.96 -8.92 -28.16
N LYS A 34 1.68 -8.59 -27.98
CA LYS A 34 0.59 -9.59 -28.03
C LYS A 34 0.39 -10.09 -29.46
N ILE A 35 -0.16 -11.29 -29.59
CA ILE A 35 -0.57 -11.86 -30.86
C ILE A 35 -2.07 -11.65 -31.02
N VAL A 36 -2.49 -11.16 -32.19
CA VAL A 36 -3.89 -11.13 -32.61
C VAL A 36 -4.07 -12.08 -33.79
N ALA A 37 -5.07 -12.95 -33.70
CA ALA A 37 -5.48 -13.80 -34.82
C ALA A 37 -6.61 -13.10 -35.58
N LEU A 38 -6.44 -12.93 -36.89
CA LEU A 38 -7.41 -12.27 -37.76
C LEU A 38 -7.88 -13.25 -38.85
N PRO A 39 -9.18 -13.29 -39.17
CA PRO A 39 -9.68 -14.05 -40.30
C PRO A 39 -9.26 -13.37 -41.61
N ILE A 40 -8.49 -14.08 -42.42
CA ILE A 40 -8.03 -13.65 -43.74
C ILE A 40 -8.31 -14.78 -44.72
N SER A 41 -9.15 -14.51 -45.73
CA SER A 41 -9.48 -15.46 -46.79
C SER A 41 -9.99 -16.81 -46.26
N GLY A 42 -10.84 -16.79 -45.23
CA GLY A 42 -11.40 -18.00 -44.61
C GLY A 42 -10.44 -18.76 -43.68
N THR A 43 -9.22 -18.25 -43.45
CA THR A 43 -8.24 -18.87 -42.54
C THR A 43 -7.82 -17.90 -41.43
N LEU A 44 -7.55 -18.41 -40.23
CA LEU A 44 -7.01 -17.59 -39.14
C LEU A 44 -5.50 -17.42 -39.32
N LYS A 45 -5.06 -16.16 -39.32
CA LYS A 45 -3.64 -15.81 -39.38
C LYS A 45 -3.25 -14.95 -38.19
N SER A 46 -2.13 -15.29 -37.57
CA SER A 46 -1.63 -14.64 -36.37
C SER A 46 -0.66 -13.50 -36.71
N PHE A 47 -0.84 -12.36 -36.04
CA PHE A 47 -0.03 -11.16 -36.23
C PHE A 47 0.43 -10.61 -34.89
N THR A 48 1.73 -10.30 -34.77
CA THR A 48 2.27 -9.63 -33.58
C THR A 48 1.93 -8.14 -33.60
N VAL A 49 1.39 -7.63 -32.50
CA VAL A 49 1.02 -6.23 -32.34
C VAL A 49 2.28 -5.38 -32.08
N GLY A 50 2.66 -4.56 -33.05
CA GLY A 50 3.68 -3.51 -32.92
C GLY A 50 3.05 -2.13 -32.69
N ASP A 51 3.59 -1.06 -33.27
CA ASP A 51 2.95 0.28 -33.25
C ASP A 51 1.68 0.34 -34.12
N SER A 52 1.55 -0.61 -35.04
CA SER A 52 0.38 -0.82 -35.90
C SER A 52 0.25 -2.30 -36.22
N VAL A 53 -0.99 -2.79 -36.33
CA VAL A 53 -1.29 -4.11 -36.88
C VAL A 53 -1.35 -3.98 -38.40
N LYS A 54 -0.56 -4.80 -39.10
CA LYS A 54 -0.50 -4.86 -40.57
C LYS A 54 -0.78 -6.29 -40.99
N ALA A 55 -1.93 -6.52 -41.64
CA ALA A 55 -2.32 -7.83 -42.15
C ALA A 55 -2.60 -7.74 -43.65
N SER A 56 -1.98 -8.61 -44.45
CA SER A 56 -2.32 -8.75 -45.87
C SER A 56 -3.74 -9.31 -45.99
N LEU A 57 -4.55 -8.73 -46.87
CA LEU A 57 -5.88 -9.26 -47.21
C LEU A 57 -5.85 -10.28 -48.35
N GLU A 58 -4.65 -10.55 -48.91
CA GLU A 58 -4.39 -11.59 -49.91
C GLU A 58 -5.24 -11.48 -51.18
N THR A 59 -5.52 -10.25 -51.59
CA THR A 59 -6.23 -9.96 -52.83
C THR A 59 -5.76 -8.64 -53.42
N LYS A 60 -5.84 -8.54 -54.74
CA LYS A 60 -5.69 -7.30 -55.52
C LYS A 60 -7.04 -6.74 -55.97
N ASP A 61 -8.11 -7.51 -55.79
CA ASP A 61 -9.47 -7.12 -56.14
C ASP A 61 -10.05 -6.20 -55.04
N PRO A 62 -10.59 -5.01 -55.38
CA PRO A 62 -11.14 -4.08 -54.40
C PRO A 62 -12.39 -4.57 -53.66
N ALA A 63 -13.24 -5.40 -54.28
CA ALA A 63 -14.47 -5.89 -53.66
C ALA A 63 -14.15 -6.96 -52.61
N ASP A 64 -13.30 -7.92 -52.97
CA ASP A 64 -12.77 -8.92 -52.04
C ASP A 64 -12.01 -8.27 -50.89
N ALA A 65 -11.19 -7.25 -51.19
CA ALA A 65 -10.45 -6.51 -50.17
C ALA A 65 -11.40 -5.86 -49.15
N LYS A 66 -12.51 -5.29 -49.62
CA LYS A 66 -13.50 -4.65 -48.74
C LYS A 66 -14.23 -5.66 -47.86
N ALA A 67 -14.58 -6.84 -48.39
CA ALA A 67 -15.22 -7.90 -47.62
C ALA A 67 -14.28 -8.45 -46.53
N ARG A 68 -13.06 -8.85 -46.91
CA ARG A 68 -12.05 -9.39 -45.99
C ARG A 68 -11.61 -8.36 -44.94
N TYR A 69 -11.52 -7.08 -45.33
CA TYR A 69 -11.21 -6.00 -44.39
C TYR A 69 -12.26 -5.90 -43.30
N ARG A 70 -13.57 -5.93 -43.64
CA ARG A 70 -14.64 -5.81 -42.64
C ARG A 70 -14.57 -6.90 -41.58
N GLU A 71 -14.33 -8.13 -42.01
CA GLU A 71 -14.23 -9.28 -41.11
C GLU A 71 -12.99 -9.15 -40.20
N ALA A 72 -11.83 -8.86 -40.79
CA ALA A 72 -10.59 -8.68 -40.04
C ALA A 72 -10.62 -7.46 -39.10
N ASP A 73 -11.22 -6.35 -39.51
CA ASP A 73 -11.37 -5.12 -38.73
C ASP A 73 -12.36 -5.31 -37.57
N ALA A 74 -13.42 -6.09 -37.75
CA ALA A 74 -14.34 -6.47 -36.68
C ALA A 74 -13.63 -7.33 -35.62
N SER A 75 -12.88 -8.36 -36.01
CA SER A 75 -12.08 -9.17 -35.08
C SER A 75 -11.00 -8.34 -34.38
N LEU A 76 -10.35 -7.43 -35.10
CA LEU A 76 -9.35 -6.54 -34.53
C LEU A 76 -9.97 -5.53 -33.55
N SER A 77 -11.18 -5.04 -33.82
CA SER A 77 -11.93 -4.17 -32.92
C SER A 77 -12.31 -4.89 -31.63
N LYS A 78 -12.83 -6.12 -31.72
CA LYS A 78 -13.07 -6.98 -30.56
C LYS A 78 -11.78 -7.23 -29.77
N PHE A 79 -10.66 -7.46 -30.45
CA PHE A 79 -9.34 -7.58 -29.80
C PHE A 79 -8.98 -6.31 -29.02
N TRP A 80 -9.19 -5.10 -29.59
CA TRP A 80 -8.95 -3.85 -28.86
C TRP A 80 -9.87 -3.69 -27.65
N GLU A 81 -11.15 -4.01 -27.79
CA GLU A 81 -12.10 -4.00 -26.68
C GLU A 81 -11.69 -4.97 -25.58
N ALA A 82 -11.27 -6.18 -25.93
CA ALA A 82 -10.79 -7.17 -24.98
C ALA A 82 -9.51 -6.70 -24.25
N VAL A 83 -8.55 -6.10 -24.97
CA VAL A 83 -7.35 -5.52 -24.35
C VAL A 83 -7.71 -4.34 -23.44
N ARG A 84 -8.75 -3.57 -23.79
CA ARG A 84 -9.24 -2.45 -22.98
C ARG A 84 -9.93 -2.93 -21.70
N ASN A 85 -10.73 -3.99 -21.81
CA ASN A 85 -11.55 -4.53 -20.73
C ASN A 85 -10.81 -5.54 -19.84
N GLY A 86 -9.63 -5.99 -20.28
CA GLY A 86 -8.86 -7.03 -19.59
C GLY A 86 -9.42 -8.44 -19.83
N PRO A 87 -8.62 -9.49 -19.56
CA PRO A 87 -9.05 -10.86 -19.76
C PRO A 87 -10.24 -11.23 -18.86
N LEU A 88 -11.16 -12.02 -19.41
CA LEU A 88 -12.26 -12.68 -18.70
C LEU A 88 -11.72 -13.80 -17.80
N SER A 89 -12.14 -13.81 -16.54
CA SER A 89 -12.04 -15.00 -15.68
C SER A 89 -13.35 -15.76 -15.79
N LEU A 90 -13.32 -16.95 -16.39
CA LEU A 90 -14.52 -17.75 -16.62
C LEU A 90 -14.82 -18.65 -15.42
N THR A 91 -16.09 -18.68 -15.02
CA THR A 91 -16.64 -19.66 -14.08
C THR A 91 -16.65 -21.06 -14.70
N GLN A 92 -16.78 -22.09 -13.85
CA GLN A 92 -16.85 -23.47 -14.32
C GLN A 92 -18.06 -23.71 -15.24
N LYS A 93 -19.18 -23.02 -14.99
CA LYS A 93 -20.38 -23.08 -15.84
C LYS A 93 -20.10 -22.46 -17.22
N GLU A 94 -19.50 -21.27 -17.26
CA GLU A 94 -19.15 -20.58 -18.50
C GLU A 94 -18.14 -21.37 -19.34
N ILE A 95 -17.18 -22.05 -18.71
CA ILE A 95 -16.26 -22.97 -19.40
C ILE A 95 -17.03 -24.13 -20.04
N ALA A 96 -17.99 -24.72 -19.32
CA ALA A 96 -18.82 -25.80 -19.84
C ALA A 96 -19.70 -25.33 -21.02
N GLU A 97 -20.31 -24.15 -20.93
CA GLU A 97 -21.09 -23.54 -22.02
C GLU A 97 -20.27 -23.44 -23.31
N ARG A 98 -19.03 -22.94 -23.20
CA ARG A 98 -18.09 -22.76 -24.32
C ARG A 98 -17.59 -24.08 -24.90
N ALA A 99 -17.29 -25.07 -24.05
CA ALA A 99 -16.98 -26.42 -24.50
C ALA A 99 -18.18 -27.06 -25.24
N GLY A 100 -19.40 -26.77 -24.78
CA GLY A 100 -20.65 -27.20 -25.41
C GLY A 100 -20.82 -26.68 -26.83
N LEU A 101 -20.40 -25.43 -27.11
CA LEU A 101 -20.39 -24.90 -28.48
C LEU A 101 -19.51 -25.75 -29.41
N VAL A 102 -18.33 -26.17 -28.96
CA VAL A 102 -17.44 -27.02 -29.75
C VAL A 102 -18.04 -28.40 -29.97
N TYR A 103 -18.63 -29.01 -28.93
CA TYR A 103 -19.33 -30.29 -29.07
C TYR A 103 -20.44 -30.20 -30.12
N LYS A 104 -21.36 -29.23 -29.95
CA LYS A 104 -22.53 -29.04 -30.82
C LYS A 104 -22.11 -28.75 -32.25
N PHE A 105 -21.13 -27.87 -32.46
CA PHE A 105 -20.61 -27.56 -33.80
C PHE A 105 -20.19 -28.83 -34.57
N PHE A 106 -19.37 -29.68 -33.96
CA PHE A 106 -18.93 -30.91 -34.61
C PHE A 106 -20.06 -31.93 -34.77
N ALA A 107 -20.89 -32.13 -33.75
CA ALA A 107 -22.02 -33.04 -33.85
C ALA A 107 -23.01 -32.60 -34.95
N ASP A 108 -23.32 -31.31 -35.05
CA ASP A 108 -24.30 -30.80 -36.02
C ASP A 108 -23.72 -30.78 -37.45
N THR A 109 -22.42 -30.46 -37.60
CA THR A 109 -21.76 -30.42 -38.93
C THR A 109 -21.77 -31.79 -39.63
N PHE A 110 -21.67 -32.87 -38.86
CA PHE A 110 -21.59 -34.25 -39.35
C PHE A 110 -22.85 -35.05 -38.92
N GLU A 111 -24.01 -34.38 -38.89
CA GLU A 111 -25.27 -35.02 -38.55
C GLU A 111 -25.84 -35.85 -39.70
N ASP A 112 -25.89 -35.27 -40.92
CA ASP A 112 -26.48 -35.93 -42.09
C ASP A 112 -25.48 -36.81 -42.86
N ASP A 113 -24.21 -36.41 -42.87
CA ASP A 113 -23.12 -37.14 -43.53
C ASP A 113 -21.91 -37.18 -42.60
N ALA A 114 -21.72 -38.34 -41.96
CA ALA A 114 -20.71 -38.55 -40.95
C ALA A 114 -19.35 -38.96 -41.52
N ASP A 115 -19.11 -38.83 -42.83
CA ASP A 115 -17.86 -39.26 -43.48
C ASP A 115 -17.48 -40.74 -43.18
N ALA A 116 -16.28 -41.17 -43.58
CA ALA A 116 -15.80 -42.54 -43.35
C ALA A 116 -15.49 -42.82 -41.85
N PRO A 117 -15.98 -43.93 -41.26
CA PRO A 117 -15.76 -44.27 -39.84
C PRO A 117 -14.29 -44.26 -39.41
N GLU A 118 -13.37 -44.69 -40.29
CA GLU A 118 -11.94 -44.80 -40.01
C GLU A 118 -11.30 -43.44 -39.66
N LEU A 119 -11.85 -42.34 -40.19
CA LEU A 119 -11.42 -40.99 -39.87
C LEU A 119 -11.69 -40.65 -38.40
N TRP A 120 -12.89 -40.99 -37.92
CA TRP A 120 -13.34 -40.69 -36.56
C TRP A 120 -12.74 -41.63 -35.53
N GLU A 121 -12.52 -42.91 -35.87
CA GLU A 121 -11.72 -43.82 -35.04
C GLU A 121 -10.30 -43.29 -34.84
N ARG A 122 -9.66 -42.79 -35.90
CA ARG A 122 -8.33 -42.19 -35.82
C ARG A 122 -8.36 -40.94 -34.96
N ALA A 123 -9.35 -40.07 -35.14
CA ALA A 123 -9.49 -38.84 -34.34
C ALA A 123 -9.69 -39.16 -32.85
N GLN A 124 -10.57 -40.11 -32.51
CA GLN A 124 -10.77 -40.58 -31.13
C GLN A 124 -9.50 -41.15 -30.52
N ARG A 125 -8.77 -42.00 -31.25
CA ARG A 125 -7.51 -42.58 -30.77
C ARG A 125 -6.48 -41.49 -30.47
N ILE A 126 -6.31 -40.52 -31.37
CA ILE A 126 -5.38 -39.40 -31.15
C ILE A 126 -5.79 -38.57 -29.93
N ASN A 127 -7.06 -38.19 -29.84
CA ASN A 127 -7.59 -37.41 -28.73
C ASN A 127 -7.37 -38.13 -27.39
N ALA A 128 -7.73 -39.42 -27.30
CA ALA A 128 -7.56 -40.24 -26.11
C ALA A 128 -6.08 -40.41 -25.71
N VAL A 129 -5.17 -40.60 -26.68
CA VAL A 129 -3.73 -40.70 -26.42
C VAL A 129 -3.18 -39.39 -25.84
N VAL A 130 -3.56 -38.24 -26.42
CA VAL A 130 -3.11 -36.93 -25.93
C VAL A 130 -3.63 -36.66 -24.52
N LEU A 131 -4.93 -36.91 -24.26
CA LEU A 131 -5.53 -36.77 -22.93
C LEU A 131 -4.86 -37.68 -21.89
N LYS A 132 -4.56 -38.94 -22.25
CA LYS A 132 -3.86 -39.88 -21.38
C LYS A 132 -2.42 -39.44 -21.10
N LYS A 133 -1.70 -38.94 -22.10
CA LYS A 133 -0.32 -38.44 -21.96
C LYS A 133 -0.24 -37.20 -21.07
N ALA A 134 -1.26 -36.34 -21.07
CA ALA A 134 -1.31 -35.15 -20.24
C ALA A 134 -1.40 -35.46 -18.73
N LYS A 135 -1.75 -36.68 -18.33
CA LYS A 135 -1.78 -37.15 -16.93
C LYS A 135 -2.52 -36.17 -15.99
N LEU A 136 -3.67 -35.64 -16.42
CA LEU A 136 -4.41 -34.62 -15.68
C LEU A 136 -5.03 -35.11 -14.36
N GLY A 137 -5.21 -36.43 -14.20
CA GLY A 137 -5.93 -37.01 -13.07
C GLY A 137 -7.46 -36.77 -13.14
N LYS A 138 -8.23 -37.32 -12.20
CA LYS A 138 -9.71 -37.14 -12.15
C LYS A 138 -10.15 -35.72 -11.79
N ARG A 139 -9.26 -34.94 -11.16
CA ARG A 139 -9.50 -33.56 -10.75
C ARG A 139 -8.24 -32.75 -11.11
N PRO A 140 -8.17 -32.23 -12.35
CA PRO A 140 -7.02 -31.45 -12.78
C PRO A 140 -6.84 -30.22 -11.90
N THR A 141 -5.59 -29.90 -11.57
CA THR A 141 -5.22 -28.66 -10.88
C THR A 141 -4.89 -27.58 -11.90
N TYR A 142 -5.19 -26.33 -11.57
CA TYR A 142 -4.98 -25.17 -12.44
C TYR A 142 -4.13 -24.10 -11.72
N PRO A 143 -3.34 -23.29 -12.45
CA PRO A 143 -3.09 -23.39 -13.89
C PRO A 143 -2.33 -24.67 -14.27
N LEU A 144 -2.43 -25.08 -15.53
CA LEU A 144 -1.74 -26.28 -16.02
C LEU A 144 -0.22 -26.05 -16.00
N THR A 145 0.51 -27.13 -15.69
CA THR A 145 1.97 -27.12 -15.82
C THR A 145 2.39 -26.90 -17.28
N VAL A 146 3.61 -26.39 -17.49
CA VAL A 146 4.15 -26.19 -18.84
C VAL A 146 4.13 -27.50 -19.64
N ALA A 147 4.56 -28.61 -19.02
CA ALA A 147 4.54 -29.92 -19.66
C ALA A 147 3.13 -30.38 -20.07
N GLN A 148 2.10 -30.10 -19.27
CA GLN A 148 0.72 -30.42 -19.62
C GLN A 148 0.23 -29.58 -20.81
N ARG A 149 0.58 -28.29 -20.85
CA ARG A 149 0.26 -27.42 -21.97
C ARG A 149 0.97 -27.86 -23.25
N ASP A 150 2.25 -28.17 -23.19
CA ASP A 150 3.03 -28.64 -24.34
C ASP A 150 2.46 -29.94 -24.95
N ILE A 151 1.74 -30.75 -24.16
CA ILE A 151 1.06 -31.96 -24.63
C ILE A 151 -0.30 -31.63 -25.25
N LEU A 152 -1.09 -30.74 -24.64
CA LEU A 152 -2.48 -30.46 -25.04
C LEU A 152 -2.59 -29.44 -26.18
N GLU A 153 -1.78 -28.39 -26.16
CA GLU A 153 -1.83 -27.28 -27.12
C GLU A 153 -1.72 -27.73 -28.58
N PRO A 154 -0.79 -28.63 -28.98
CA PRO A 154 -0.65 -29.02 -30.38
C PRO A 154 -1.91 -29.67 -30.98
N ARG A 155 -2.73 -30.33 -30.15
CA ARG A 155 -3.96 -31.00 -30.60
C ARG A 155 -5.20 -30.14 -30.43
N PHE A 156 -5.30 -29.40 -29.33
CA PHE A 156 -6.56 -28.77 -28.92
C PHE A 156 -6.51 -27.23 -28.93
N GLY A 157 -5.32 -26.63 -28.90
CA GLY A 157 -5.14 -25.19 -28.76
C GLY A 157 -5.83 -24.37 -29.84
N GLY A 158 -5.71 -24.79 -31.11
CA GLY A 158 -6.35 -24.11 -32.23
C GLY A 158 -7.87 -24.05 -32.15
N PHE A 159 -8.52 -25.05 -31.54
CA PHE A 159 -9.97 -25.04 -31.33
C PHE A 159 -10.37 -24.06 -30.23
N VAL A 160 -9.59 -23.96 -29.16
CA VAL A 160 -9.78 -22.96 -28.10
C VAL A 160 -9.61 -21.54 -28.67
N ASP A 161 -8.57 -21.33 -29.48
CA ASP A 161 -8.33 -20.03 -30.10
C ASP A 161 -9.47 -19.64 -31.05
N LYS A 162 -9.93 -20.57 -31.90
CA LYS A 162 -11.08 -20.36 -32.79
C LYS A 162 -12.35 -20.04 -31.99
N LEU A 163 -12.64 -20.81 -30.94
CA LEU A 163 -13.77 -20.58 -30.04
C LEU A 163 -13.75 -19.18 -29.44
N LEU A 164 -12.62 -18.77 -28.87
CA LEU A 164 -12.45 -17.44 -28.27
C LEU A 164 -12.59 -16.32 -29.30
N ILE A 165 -12.14 -16.53 -30.54
CA ILE A 165 -12.31 -15.55 -31.62
C ILE A 165 -13.79 -15.41 -32.00
N ASP A 166 -14.51 -16.52 -32.11
CA ASP A 166 -15.92 -16.54 -32.50
C ASP A 166 -16.80 -15.91 -31.43
N THR A 167 -16.52 -16.19 -30.16
CA THR A 167 -17.20 -15.53 -29.03
C THR A 167 -16.72 -14.09 -28.81
N GLY A 168 -15.57 -13.71 -29.39
CA GLY A 168 -14.97 -12.38 -29.21
C GLY A 168 -14.35 -12.18 -27.83
N GLU A 169 -13.95 -13.27 -27.18
CA GLU A 169 -13.49 -13.30 -25.81
C GLU A 169 -11.96 -13.36 -25.74
N GLN A 170 -11.38 -12.62 -24.80
CA GLN A 170 -10.05 -12.95 -24.28
C GLN A 170 -10.18 -13.33 -22.82
N VAL A 171 -9.51 -14.41 -22.44
CA VAL A 171 -9.60 -14.98 -21.11
C VAL A 171 -8.23 -14.98 -20.42
N ASP A 172 -8.21 -15.10 -19.09
CA ASP A 172 -6.96 -15.24 -18.35
C ASP A 172 -6.35 -16.64 -18.57
N GLN A 173 -5.09 -16.82 -18.17
CA GLN A 173 -4.37 -18.07 -18.41
C GLN A 173 -5.07 -19.27 -17.73
N GLU A 174 -5.60 -19.09 -16.52
CA GLU A 174 -6.25 -20.17 -15.79
C GLU A 174 -7.54 -20.61 -16.49
N SER A 175 -8.33 -19.66 -16.98
CA SER A 175 -9.55 -19.89 -17.75
C SER A 175 -9.23 -20.50 -19.11
N ARG A 176 -8.14 -20.08 -19.76
CA ARG A 176 -7.67 -20.69 -21.01
C ARG A 176 -7.26 -22.15 -20.81
N ASP A 177 -6.55 -22.44 -19.73
CA ASP A 177 -6.15 -23.80 -19.36
C ASP A 177 -7.35 -24.70 -19.07
N LYS A 178 -8.37 -24.17 -18.36
CA LYS A 178 -9.63 -24.87 -18.13
C LYS A 178 -10.41 -25.10 -19.43
N LEU A 179 -10.48 -24.10 -20.32
CA LEU A 179 -11.07 -24.26 -21.64
C LEU A 179 -10.34 -25.31 -22.47
N LEU A 180 -9.01 -25.35 -22.43
CA LEU A 180 -8.21 -26.33 -23.17
C LEU A 180 -8.57 -27.77 -22.78
N VAL A 181 -8.74 -28.04 -21.48
CA VAL A 181 -9.18 -29.36 -21.00
C VAL A 181 -10.64 -29.63 -21.39
N ALA A 182 -11.54 -28.68 -21.15
CA ALA A 182 -12.98 -28.87 -21.42
C ALA A 182 -13.27 -29.05 -22.93
N VAL A 183 -12.57 -28.32 -23.80
CA VAL A 183 -12.65 -28.46 -25.26
C VAL A 183 -12.08 -29.80 -25.72
N ALA A 184 -10.99 -30.28 -25.12
CA ALA A 184 -10.44 -31.60 -25.42
C ALA A 184 -11.45 -32.72 -25.07
N GLU A 185 -12.13 -32.61 -23.93
CA GLU A 185 -13.20 -33.54 -23.54
C GLU A 185 -14.41 -33.44 -24.47
N ALA A 186 -14.83 -32.23 -24.85
CA ALA A 186 -15.92 -32.02 -25.80
C ALA A 186 -15.63 -32.62 -27.18
N LEU A 187 -14.40 -32.46 -27.68
CA LEU A 187 -13.96 -33.08 -28.95
C LEU A 187 -13.88 -34.60 -28.86
N GLN A 188 -13.44 -35.16 -27.72
CA GLN A 188 -13.48 -36.60 -27.51
C GLN A 188 -14.94 -37.12 -27.55
N GLN A 189 -15.88 -36.38 -26.99
CA GLN A 189 -17.29 -36.75 -26.98
C GLN A 189 -17.92 -36.60 -28.37
N SER A 190 -17.70 -35.48 -29.07
CA SER A 190 -18.29 -35.26 -30.40
C SER A 190 -17.76 -36.24 -31.43
N THR A 191 -16.45 -36.51 -31.45
CA THR A 191 -15.88 -37.57 -32.32
C THR A 191 -16.41 -38.97 -31.98
N GLY A 192 -16.80 -39.21 -30.73
CA GLY A 192 -17.55 -40.39 -30.31
C GLY A 192 -18.94 -40.48 -30.94
N THR A 193 -19.69 -39.38 -30.88
CA THR A 193 -21.03 -39.28 -31.47
C THR A 193 -20.99 -39.41 -33.00
N ILE A 194 -20.02 -38.76 -33.66
CA ILE A 194 -19.89 -38.83 -35.13
C ILE A 194 -19.50 -40.25 -35.58
N LEU A 195 -18.60 -40.93 -34.87
CA LEU A 195 -18.25 -42.31 -35.19
C LEU A 195 -19.47 -43.24 -35.17
N LYS A 196 -20.32 -43.14 -34.13
CA LYS A 196 -21.56 -43.92 -34.06
C LYS A 196 -22.45 -43.70 -35.27
N ARG A 197 -22.60 -42.46 -35.72
CA ARG A 197 -23.40 -42.11 -36.91
C ARG A 197 -22.78 -42.66 -38.18
N ALA A 198 -21.45 -42.60 -38.30
CA ALA A 198 -20.72 -43.22 -39.41
C ALA A 198 -20.94 -44.74 -39.45
N ASP A 199 -21.10 -45.39 -38.29
CA ASP A 199 -21.47 -46.81 -38.15
C ASP A 199 -22.99 -47.08 -38.29
N GLY A 200 -23.79 -46.05 -38.57
CA GLY A 200 -25.24 -46.16 -38.78
C GLY A 200 -26.11 -46.02 -37.51
N ASP A 201 -25.52 -45.73 -36.34
CA ASP A 201 -26.26 -45.45 -35.10
C ASP A 201 -26.57 -43.95 -34.95
N TYR A 202 -27.79 -43.57 -35.32
CA TYR A 202 -28.33 -42.21 -35.21
C TYR A 202 -29.14 -41.99 -33.93
N SER A 203 -28.94 -42.81 -32.90
CA SER A 203 -29.60 -42.59 -31.60
C SER A 203 -29.32 -41.16 -31.09
N PRO A 204 -30.34 -40.46 -30.57
CA PRO A 204 -30.17 -39.08 -30.11
C PRO A 204 -29.08 -38.94 -29.04
N ASP A 205 -28.24 -37.93 -29.18
CA ASP A 205 -27.15 -37.59 -28.24
C ASP A 205 -27.61 -36.66 -27.10
N THR A 206 -28.91 -36.66 -26.80
CA THR A 206 -29.57 -35.77 -25.83
C THR A 206 -28.88 -35.74 -24.47
N ALA A 207 -28.44 -36.90 -23.97
CA ALA A 207 -27.76 -37.00 -22.68
C ALA A 207 -26.41 -36.27 -22.66
N ILE A 208 -25.68 -36.24 -23.78
CA ILE A 208 -24.41 -35.51 -23.88
C ILE A 208 -24.70 -34.01 -24.03
N ARG A 209 -25.64 -33.64 -24.89
CA ARG A 209 -26.03 -32.23 -25.09
C ARG A 209 -26.49 -31.56 -23.79
N GLN A 210 -27.29 -32.26 -22.98
CA GLN A 210 -27.78 -31.75 -21.69
C GLN A 210 -26.70 -31.58 -20.62
N ARG A 211 -25.50 -32.16 -20.77
CA ARG A 211 -24.37 -31.91 -19.85
C ARG A 211 -23.78 -30.52 -20.02
N TYR A 212 -23.96 -29.92 -21.19
CA TYR A 212 -23.47 -28.59 -21.48
C TYR A 212 -24.60 -27.57 -21.28
N PRO A 213 -24.43 -26.58 -20.38
CA PRO A 213 -25.41 -25.51 -20.26
C PRO A 213 -25.51 -24.71 -21.58
N GLU A 214 -26.67 -24.10 -21.84
CA GLU A 214 -26.84 -23.25 -23.01
C GLU A 214 -25.90 -22.04 -22.97
N TYR A 215 -25.29 -21.74 -24.11
CA TYR A 215 -24.34 -20.64 -24.21
C TYR A 215 -25.05 -19.31 -24.02
N ALA A 216 -24.58 -18.54 -23.04
CA ALA A 216 -24.95 -17.15 -22.85
C ALA A 216 -23.73 -16.25 -23.15
N PRO A 217 -23.84 -15.28 -24.07
CA PRO A 217 -22.83 -14.24 -24.22
C PRO A 217 -22.62 -13.55 -22.88
N ILE A 218 -21.36 -13.37 -22.47
CA ILE A 218 -21.07 -12.58 -21.27
C ILE A 218 -21.27 -11.11 -21.63
N GLU A 219 -22.44 -10.57 -21.29
CA GLU A 219 -22.71 -9.13 -21.37
C GLU A 219 -21.87 -8.38 -20.34
N LYS A 220 -20.67 -7.98 -20.75
CA LYS A 220 -19.94 -6.92 -20.04
C LYS A 220 -20.48 -5.57 -20.53
N PRO A 221 -20.81 -4.61 -19.64
CA PRO A 221 -21.31 -3.31 -20.06
C PRO A 221 -20.38 -2.66 -21.07
N GLN A 222 -20.90 -2.33 -22.25
CA GLN A 222 -20.16 -1.59 -23.27
C GLN A 222 -19.64 -0.28 -22.65
N ALA A 223 -18.34 -0.04 -22.77
CA ALA A 223 -17.72 1.21 -22.36
C ALA A 223 -18.18 2.32 -23.32
N VAL A 224 -19.30 2.98 -22.98
CA VAL A 224 -19.71 4.25 -23.60
C VAL A 224 -18.58 5.27 -23.38
N PRO A 225 -18.25 6.14 -24.36
CA PRO A 225 -17.18 7.12 -24.24
C PRO A 225 -17.42 7.99 -23.01
N ARG A 226 -16.52 7.93 -22.02
CA ARG A 226 -16.62 8.65 -20.74
C ARG A 226 -16.72 10.16 -21.00
N GLN A 227 -17.93 10.70 -20.95
CA GLN A 227 -18.13 12.00 -20.33
C GLN A 227 -17.99 11.81 -18.82
N THR A 228 -17.21 12.71 -18.23
CA THR A 228 -16.98 12.90 -16.81
C THR A 228 -18.27 12.79 -16.02
N GLU A 229 -18.42 11.75 -15.20
CA GLU A 229 -19.06 11.83 -13.89
C GLU A 229 -18.76 10.57 -13.04
N GLU A 230 -18.65 10.79 -11.74
CA GLU A 230 -18.03 9.93 -10.75
C GLU A 230 -18.91 8.73 -10.30
N ARG A 231 -18.22 7.72 -9.71
CA ARG A 231 -18.69 6.60 -8.85
C ARG A 231 -19.05 5.31 -9.60
N SER A 232 -18.09 4.38 -9.74
CA SER A 232 -17.94 3.29 -8.76
C SER A 232 -16.50 2.75 -8.58
N GLY A 233 -15.46 3.55 -8.88
CA GLY A 233 -14.05 3.26 -8.52
C GLY A 233 -13.74 3.34 -7.01
N ALA A 234 -14.77 3.32 -6.15
CA ALA A 234 -14.64 3.67 -4.74
C ALA A 234 -14.04 2.56 -3.86
N LYS A 235 -14.00 1.28 -4.28
CA LYS A 235 -13.44 0.23 -3.40
C LYS A 235 -11.93 0.05 -3.47
N LEU A 236 -11.33 0.20 -4.66
CA LEU A 236 -9.89 0.00 -4.88
C LEU A 236 -9.13 1.31 -5.14
N ASP A 237 -9.71 2.44 -4.74
CA ASP A 237 -8.99 3.71 -4.68
C ASP A 237 -8.01 3.72 -3.48
N LEU A 238 -6.79 4.21 -3.69
CA LEU A 238 -5.74 4.27 -2.64
C LEU A 238 -6.20 4.97 -1.36
N TYR A 239 -7.03 6.02 -1.45
CA TYR A 239 -7.55 6.71 -0.27
C TYR A 239 -8.59 5.87 0.46
N ASN A 240 -9.46 5.17 -0.28
CA ASN A 240 -10.47 4.30 0.34
C ASN A 240 -9.83 3.05 0.96
N LEU A 241 -8.81 2.47 0.32
CA LEU A 241 -7.99 1.40 0.90
C LEU A 241 -7.26 1.87 2.16
N LEU A 242 -6.71 3.09 2.14
CA LEU A 242 -6.09 3.68 3.33
C LEU A 242 -7.11 3.90 4.44
N ASP A 243 -8.26 4.50 4.14
CA ASP A 243 -9.30 4.81 5.13
C ASP A 243 -9.86 3.52 5.74
N HIS A 244 -10.07 2.47 4.92
CA HIS A 244 -10.48 1.16 5.41
C HIS A 244 -9.41 0.51 6.30
N LYS A 245 -8.13 0.56 5.90
CA LYS A 245 -7.02 0.01 6.70
C LYS A 245 -6.98 0.57 8.13
N PHE A 246 -7.39 1.83 8.31
CA PHE A 246 -7.33 2.53 9.59
C PHE A 246 -8.70 2.69 10.27
N LYS A 247 -9.77 2.10 9.72
CA LYS A 247 -11.15 2.25 10.22
C LYS A 247 -11.30 1.81 11.68
N ASP A 248 -10.77 0.64 12.03
CA ASP A 248 -10.92 0.05 13.38
C ASP A 248 -9.60 -0.11 14.14
N LYS A 249 -8.47 -0.15 13.42
CA LYS A 249 -7.16 -0.52 13.99
C LYS A 249 -6.06 0.36 13.40
N GLY A 250 -5.87 1.57 13.94
CA GLY A 250 -4.74 2.40 13.52
C GLY A 250 -4.59 3.73 14.23
N LYS A 251 -3.35 4.26 14.28
CA LYS A 251 -3.06 5.57 14.86
C LYS A 251 -3.38 6.67 13.85
N ALA A 252 -4.20 7.64 14.23
CA ALA A 252 -4.59 8.78 13.38
C ALA A 252 -3.38 9.53 12.76
N LYS A 253 -2.24 9.58 13.47
CA LYS A 253 -1.00 10.14 12.91
C LYS A 253 -0.48 9.33 11.71
N THR A 254 -0.41 8.01 11.84
CA THR A 254 0.09 7.13 10.78
C THR A 254 -0.80 7.21 9.55
N HIS A 255 -2.12 7.26 9.75
CA HIS A 255 -3.08 7.51 8.66
C HIS A 255 -2.79 8.82 7.92
N ARG A 256 -2.64 9.94 8.64
CA ARG A 256 -2.29 11.23 8.03
C ARG A 256 -0.94 11.22 7.31
N ASP A 257 0.07 10.58 7.90
CA ASP A 257 1.38 10.45 7.28
C ASP A 257 1.26 9.65 5.97
N TYR A 258 0.57 8.51 5.99
CA TYR A 258 0.36 7.67 4.80
C TYR A 258 -0.43 8.43 3.74
N ARG A 259 -1.49 9.15 4.13
CA ARG A 259 -2.28 9.97 3.21
C ARG A 259 -1.41 11.00 2.50
N SER A 260 -0.55 11.70 3.23
CA SER A 260 0.40 12.66 2.63
C SER A 260 1.41 12.03 1.68
N GLU A 261 1.78 10.76 1.86
CA GLU A 261 2.65 10.06 0.93
C GLU A 261 1.88 9.53 -0.30
N ILE A 262 0.64 9.07 -0.10
CA ILE A 262 -0.28 8.75 -1.19
C ILE A 262 -0.55 9.97 -2.06
N ASP A 263 -0.83 11.15 -1.48
CA ASP A 263 -1.05 12.39 -2.22
C ASP A 263 0.11 12.69 -3.18
N LYS A 264 1.36 12.51 -2.71
CA LYS A 264 2.57 12.73 -3.52
C LYS A 264 2.72 11.70 -4.62
N PHE A 265 2.41 10.43 -4.34
CA PHE A 265 2.48 9.36 -5.31
C PHE A 265 1.40 9.52 -6.38
N VAL A 266 0.15 9.78 -5.99
CA VAL A 266 -0.98 10.07 -6.88
C VAL A 266 -0.68 11.28 -7.75
N LYS A 267 -0.08 12.34 -7.19
CA LYS A 267 0.38 13.50 -7.99
C LYS A 267 1.45 13.12 -9.01
N PHE A 268 2.33 12.16 -8.69
CA PHE A 268 3.38 11.70 -9.60
C PHE A 268 2.81 10.83 -10.74
N ILE A 269 1.89 9.91 -10.45
CA ILE A 269 1.35 8.96 -11.45
C ILE A 269 0.07 9.44 -12.15
N GLY A 270 -0.56 10.49 -11.62
CA GLY A 270 -1.77 11.12 -12.18
C GLY A 270 -3.10 10.44 -11.85
N HIS A 271 -3.14 9.41 -10.99
CA HIS A 271 -4.37 8.75 -10.54
C HIS A 271 -4.20 8.07 -9.18
N SER A 272 -5.32 7.70 -8.54
CA SER A 272 -5.38 7.00 -7.24
C SER A 272 -5.97 5.59 -7.33
N ASP A 273 -6.37 5.16 -8.52
CA ASP A 273 -6.86 3.81 -8.79
C ASP A 273 -5.75 2.77 -8.58
N ALA A 274 -5.91 1.89 -7.58
CA ALA A 274 -4.91 0.91 -7.20
C ALA A 274 -4.68 -0.19 -8.25
N GLU A 275 -5.70 -0.52 -9.05
CA GLU A 275 -5.62 -1.57 -10.09
C GLU A 275 -4.77 -1.13 -11.28
N ARG A 276 -4.68 0.19 -11.50
CA ARG A 276 -3.91 0.79 -12.57
C ARG A 276 -2.43 0.99 -12.22
N ILE A 277 -2.04 0.82 -10.95
CA ILE A 277 -0.65 1.02 -10.52
C ILE A 277 0.20 -0.15 -11.01
N THR A 278 1.28 0.14 -11.72
CA THR A 278 2.23 -0.86 -12.20
C THR A 278 3.50 -0.89 -11.34
N LYS A 279 4.32 -1.95 -11.49
CA LYS A 279 5.66 -2.00 -10.90
C LYS A 279 6.54 -0.84 -11.38
N ASP A 280 6.40 -0.44 -12.64
CA ASP A 280 7.18 0.65 -13.22
C ASP A 280 6.80 1.99 -12.61
N ASN A 281 5.52 2.26 -12.33
CA ASN A 281 5.13 3.46 -11.61
C ASN A 281 5.81 3.57 -10.24
N VAL A 282 5.91 2.45 -9.50
CA VAL A 282 6.58 2.43 -8.19
C VAL A 282 8.10 2.57 -8.32
N ARG A 283 8.70 1.95 -9.35
CA ARG A 283 10.15 2.07 -9.65
C ARG A 283 10.53 3.48 -10.07
N GLU A 284 9.80 4.08 -11.00
CA GLU A 284 10.00 5.45 -11.46
C GLU A 284 9.81 6.44 -10.32
N TRP A 285 8.82 6.21 -9.46
CA TRP A 285 8.65 7.05 -8.28
C TRP A 285 9.83 6.92 -7.31
N ARG A 286 10.31 5.70 -7.03
CA ARG A 286 11.55 5.49 -6.25
C ARG A 286 12.72 6.24 -6.88
N ASP A 287 12.92 6.12 -8.19
CA ASP A 287 14.06 6.71 -8.89
C ASP A 287 13.96 8.25 -8.91
N ALA A 288 12.76 8.80 -9.06
CA ALA A 288 12.51 10.23 -8.90
C ALA A 288 12.79 10.72 -7.47
N LEU A 289 12.42 9.95 -6.45
CA LEU A 289 12.74 10.26 -5.04
C LEU A 289 14.26 10.22 -4.77
N ILE A 290 14.97 9.30 -5.40
CA ILE A 290 16.45 9.22 -5.34
C ILE A 290 17.06 10.44 -6.04
N ALA A 291 16.56 10.81 -7.22
CA ALA A 291 17.03 11.98 -7.98
C ALA A 291 16.79 13.30 -7.22
N GLN A 292 15.76 13.38 -6.37
CA GLN A 292 15.53 14.50 -5.45
C GLN A 292 16.53 14.57 -4.28
N GLY A 293 17.51 13.66 -4.21
CA GLY A 293 18.51 13.64 -3.15
C GLY A 293 17.99 13.11 -1.81
N LEU A 294 16.86 12.40 -1.78
CA LEU A 294 16.35 11.84 -0.54
C LEU A 294 17.24 10.69 -0.03
N SER A 295 17.39 10.64 1.29
CA SER A 295 18.12 9.56 1.97
C SER A 295 17.43 8.21 1.75
N LEU A 296 18.24 7.14 1.69
CA LEU A 296 17.77 5.76 1.55
C LEU A 296 16.65 5.41 2.54
N LYS A 297 16.83 5.81 3.81
CA LYS A 297 15.83 5.60 4.85
C LYS A 297 14.52 6.33 4.56
N THR A 298 14.57 7.54 4.03
CA THR A 298 13.36 8.29 3.67
C THR A 298 12.64 7.63 2.51
N VAL A 299 13.36 7.20 1.48
CA VAL A 299 12.79 6.50 0.32
C VAL A 299 12.13 5.20 0.77
N ASN A 300 12.88 4.32 1.44
CA ASN A 300 12.41 2.99 1.82
C ASN A 300 11.40 3.01 2.95
N ASP A 301 11.74 3.62 4.09
CA ASP A 301 10.97 3.44 5.33
C ASP A 301 9.77 4.39 5.44
N LYS A 302 9.72 5.45 4.61
CA LYS A 302 8.63 6.42 4.64
C LYS A 302 7.82 6.44 3.35
N ARG A 303 8.45 6.77 2.21
CA ARG A 303 7.73 6.96 0.94
C ARG A 303 7.14 5.63 0.44
N LEU A 304 7.99 4.64 0.20
CA LEU A 304 7.57 3.34 -0.33
C LEU A 304 6.74 2.53 0.68
N THR A 305 7.04 2.63 1.98
CA THR A 305 6.28 1.93 3.04
C THR A 305 4.78 2.25 2.99
N ALA A 306 4.39 3.52 2.79
CA ALA A 306 2.98 3.90 2.76
C ALA A 306 2.24 3.20 1.60
N ILE A 307 2.80 3.27 0.38
CA ILE A 307 2.21 2.65 -0.81
C ILE A 307 2.18 1.13 -0.66
N LYS A 308 3.30 0.52 -0.27
CA LYS A 308 3.39 -0.93 -0.04
C LYS A 308 2.35 -1.40 0.99
N ALA A 309 2.13 -0.65 2.08
CA ALA A 309 1.20 -1.04 3.13
C ALA A 309 -0.27 -0.90 2.73
N VAL A 310 -0.61 0.08 1.89
CA VAL A 310 -1.97 0.26 1.36
C VAL A 310 -2.29 -0.77 0.28
N LEU A 311 -1.36 -1.04 -0.64
CA LEU A 311 -1.54 -2.09 -1.64
C LEU A 311 -1.58 -3.49 -1.00
N ALA A 312 -0.75 -3.75 0.01
CA ALA A 312 -0.84 -5.00 0.77
C ALA A 312 -2.23 -5.16 1.44
N HIS A 313 -2.82 -4.06 1.90
CA HIS A 313 -4.18 -4.06 2.45
C HIS A 313 -5.22 -4.38 1.38
N GLY A 314 -5.06 -3.78 0.19
CA GLY A 314 -5.90 -4.09 -0.97
C GLY A 314 -5.84 -5.55 -1.36
N VAL A 315 -4.68 -6.21 -1.28
CA VAL A 315 -4.55 -7.65 -1.57
C VAL A 315 -5.18 -8.52 -0.48
N ALA A 316 -4.98 -8.14 0.79
CA ALA A 316 -5.42 -8.96 1.92
C ALA A 316 -6.94 -8.92 2.15
N GLU A 317 -7.57 -7.75 1.96
CA GLU A 317 -8.96 -7.52 2.35
C GLU A 317 -9.89 -7.20 1.16
N PHE A 318 -9.32 -7.02 -0.05
CA PHE A 318 -10.06 -6.68 -1.26
C PHE A 318 -9.56 -7.49 -2.46
N SER A 319 -10.18 -7.30 -3.63
CA SER A 319 -9.86 -8.04 -4.85
C SER A 319 -8.64 -7.50 -5.61
N LEU A 320 -7.71 -6.81 -4.95
CA LEU A 320 -6.48 -6.37 -5.61
C LEU A 320 -5.57 -7.60 -5.84
N SER A 321 -5.23 -7.88 -7.10
CA SER A 321 -4.55 -9.12 -7.48
C SER A 321 -3.13 -9.28 -6.91
N GLN A 322 -2.38 -8.18 -6.78
CA GLN A 322 -1.01 -8.20 -6.27
C GLN A 322 -0.59 -6.86 -5.68
N ASN A 323 0.40 -6.91 -4.78
CA ASN A 323 1.09 -5.73 -4.30
C ASN A 323 2.28 -5.42 -5.21
N VAL A 324 2.07 -4.57 -6.22
CA VAL A 324 3.14 -4.19 -7.17
C VAL A 324 4.29 -3.40 -6.52
N ALA A 325 4.11 -2.87 -5.31
CA ALA A 325 5.19 -2.21 -4.57
C ALA A 325 6.05 -3.21 -3.77
N ASP A 326 5.68 -4.48 -3.71
CA ASP A 326 6.47 -5.48 -3.02
C ASP A 326 7.81 -5.73 -3.73
N GLY A 327 8.88 -5.91 -2.94
CA GLY A 327 10.24 -6.05 -3.44
C GLY A 327 10.91 -4.77 -4.00
N ILE A 328 10.16 -3.69 -4.26
CA ILE A 328 10.74 -2.42 -4.74
C ILE A 328 11.35 -1.64 -3.59
N ARG A 329 12.66 -1.42 -3.65
CA ARG A 329 13.44 -0.68 -2.64
C ARG A 329 14.60 0.08 -3.31
N ASP A 330 15.05 1.14 -2.64
CA ASP A 330 16.38 1.73 -2.85
C ASP A 330 17.43 0.79 -2.24
N LYS A 331 18.36 0.34 -3.08
CA LYS A 331 19.42 -0.63 -2.75
C LYS A 331 20.81 0.02 -2.66
N ARG A 332 20.90 1.36 -2.69
CA ARG A 332 22.18 2.04 -2.44
C ARG A 332 22.77 1.58 -1.12
N GLN A 333 24.10 1.59 -0.99
CA GLN A 333 24.70 1.34 0.31
C GLN A 333 24.34 2.49 1.26
N GLU A 334 23.90 2.16 2.47
CA GLU A 334 23.72 3.16 3.51
C GLU A 334 25.11 3.71 3.86
N ALA A 335 25.26 5.03 3.85
CA ALA A 335 26.51 5.63 4.29
C ALA A 335 26.80 5.19 5.73
N ALA A 336 28.07 4.91 6.02
CA ALA A 336 28.48 4.55 7.36
C ALA A 336 27.96 5.62 8.35
N PRO A 337 27.38 5.22 9.51
CA PRO A 337 26.95 6.18 10.50
C PRO A 337 28.13 7.07 10.92
N VAL A 338 28.01 8.38 10.71
CA VAL A 338 29.05 9.33 11.11
C VAL A 338 28.72 9.85 12.51
N GLY A 339 29.67 9.67 13.44
CA GLY A 339 29.62 10.24 14.79
C GLY A 339 28.65 9.58 15.77
N SER A 340 28.73 10.03 17.02
CA SER A 340 27.80 9.64 18.09
C SER A 340 26.40 10.20 17.82
N LYS A 341 25.36 9.44 18.21
CA LYS A 341 23.97 9.91 18.20
C LYS A 341 23.54 10.59 19.51
N GLY A 342 24.37 10.52 20.55
CA GLY A 342 24.18 11.21 21.82
C GLY A 342 25.16 12.37 21.96
N TYR A 343 24.84 13.30 22.86
CA TYR A 343 25.75 14.37 23.24
C TYR A 343 27.06 13.81 23.80
N SER A 344 28.17 14.46 23.47
CA SER A 344 29.43 14.23 24.17
C SER A 344 29.30 14.66 25.64
N PRO A 345 30.20 14.20 26.54
CA PRO A 345 30.24 14.68 27.92
C PRO A 345 30.31 16.21 28.03
N GLU A 346 31.07 16.85 27.15
CA GLU A 346 31.29 18.30 27.13
C GLU A 346 30.02 19.03 26.70
N GLN A 347 29.37 18.58 25.62
CA GLN A 347 28.08 19.15 25.18
C GLN A 347 26.99 18.95 26.22
N ALA A 348 26.89 17.76 26.81
CA ALA A 348 25.92 17.48 27.86
C ALA A 348 26.13 18.41 29.05
N LYS A 349 27.38 18.58 29.51
CA LYS A 349 27.74 19.52 30.57
C LYS A 349 27.40 20.96 30.20
N ALA A 350 27.75 21.41 28.99
CA ALA A 350 27.48 22.77 28.52
C ALA A 350 25.98 23.08 28.50
N ILE A 351 25.15 22.18 27.95
CA ILE A 351 23.69 22.37 27.90
C ILE A 351 23.09 22.40 29.31
N LEU A 352 23.48 21.48 30.19
CA LEU A 352 22.98 21.42 31.57
C LEU A 352 23.47 22.60 32.41
N GLN A 353 24.70 23.08 32.18
CA GLN A 353 25.23 24.27 32.81
C GLN A 353 24.45 25.52 32.39
N ALA A 354 24.12 25.63 31.10
CA ALA A 354 23.41 26.77 30.55
C ALA A 354 21.98 26.93 31.11
N THR A 355 21.36 25.88 31.66
CA THR A 355 20.04 26.00 32.29
C THR A 355 20.05 26.95 33.49
N PHE A 356 21.18 27.08 34.17
CA PHE A 356 21.36 27.96 35.32
C PHE A 356 21.63 29.43 34.95
N ASN A 357 21.77 29.77 33.68
CA ASN A 357 21.98 31.18 33.29
C ASN A 357 20.65 31.94 33.15
N GLY A 358 19.51 31.23 33.15
CA GLY A 358 18.23 31.82 32.84
C GLY A 358 18.18 32.42 31.44
N THR A 359 17.41 33.48 31.27
CA THR A 359 17.31 34.22 30.01
C THR A 359 16.86 35.65 30.28
N ASP A 360 17.42 36.58 29.52
CA ASP A 360 17.07 37.99 29.60
C ASP A 360 15.71 38.29 28.93
N LYS A 361 15.17 37.32 28.18
CA LYS A 361 13.87 37.44 27.53
C LYS A 361 12.77 37.04 28.50
N GLU A 362 11.71 37.84 28.57
CA GLU A 362 10.50 37.43 29.27
C GLU A 362 9.90 36.20 28.57
N LEU A 363 9.95 35.06 29.24
CA LEU A 363 9.42 33.79 28.75
C LEU A 363 8.16 33.44 29.51
N ASP A 364 7.24 32.73 28.83
CA ASP A 364 6.13 32.07 29.49
C ASP A 364 6.66 31.15 30.62
N PRO A 365 6.08 31.21 31.84
CA PRO A 365 6.48 30.40 33.00
C PRO A 365 6.71 28.91 32.70
N HIS A 366 5.87 28.31 31.86
CA HIS A 366 6.00 26.90 31.50
C HIS A 366 7.23 26.65 30.64
N TYR A 367 7.58 27.59 29.77
CA TYR A 367 8.74 27.48 28.91
C TYR A 367 10.05 27.73 29.69
N GLN A 368 10.06 28.65 30.66
CA GLN A 368 11.19 28.80 31.60
C GLN A 368 11.47 27.48 32.33
N ARG A 369 10.43 26.87 32.91
CA ARG A 369 10.56 25.54 33.54
C ARG A 369 10.98 24.45 32.55
N ALA A 370 10.50 24.51 31.30
CA ALA A 370 10.85 23.51 30.30
C ALA A 370 12.33 23.58 29.90
N VAL A 371 12.86 24.77 29.61
CA VAL A 371 14.28 24.99 29.31
C VAL A 371 15.16 24.51 30.45
N PHE A 372 14.76 24.80 31.69
CA PHE A 372 15.50 24.34 32.86
C PHE A 372 15.41 22.83 33.04
N TRP A 373 14.23 22.27 33.32
CA TRP A 373 14.09 20.90 33.82
C TRP A 373 14.10 19.81 32.76
N VAL A 374 13.66 20.09 31.52
CA VAL A 374 13.50 19.03 30.52
C VAL A 374 14.84 18.39 30.11
N PRO A 375 15.92 19.14 29.85
CA PRO A 375 17.25 18.56 29.60
C PRO A 375 17.71 17.67 30.75
N TRP A 376 17.59 18.14 32.00
CA TRP A 376 17.95 17.43 33.22
C TRP A 376 17.19 16.11 33.38
N ILE A 377 15.87 16.12 33.23
CA ILE A 377 15.06 14.89 33.31
C ILE A 377 15.45 13.93 32.18
N CYS A 378 15.64 14.43 30.95
CA CYS A 378 16.03 13.57 29.82
C CYS A 378 17.41 12.94 30.02
N ALA A 379 18.36 13.68 30.61
CA ALA A 379 19.71 13.20 30.88
C ALA A 379 19.72 12.03 31.88
N TYR A 380 18.87 12.09 32.92
CA TYR A 380 18.79 11.08 33.97
C TYR A 380 17.82 9.93 33.70
N THR A 381 16.87 10.07 32.78
CA THR A 381 15.84 9.04 32.55
C THR A 381 15.84 8.46 31.14
N GLY A 382 16.43 9.17 30.17
CA GLY A 382 16.37 8.79 28.75
C GLY A 382 14.96 8.74 28.16
N LEU A 383 13.94 9.23 28.87
CA LEU A 383 12.58 9.37 28.36
C LEU A 383 12.57 10.21 27.08
N ARG A 384 11.57 9.99 26.21
CA ARG A 384 11.41 10.89 25.06
C ARG A 384 11.04 12.26 25.58
N VAL A 385 11.61 13.31 25.00
CA VAL A 385 11.27 14.71 25.37
C VAL A 385 9.77 14.98 25.39
N SER A 386 9.00 14.33 24.51
CA SER A 386 7.55 14.49 24.46
C SER A 386 6.84 13.83 25.65
N GLU A 387 7.40 12.77 26.22
CA GLU A 387 6.92 12.11 27.44
C GLU A 387 7.26 13.00 28.65
N VAL A 388 8.47 13.54 28.73
CA VAL A 388 8.89 14.47 29.80
C VAL A 388 8.02 15.74 29.80
N THR A 389 7.82 16.35 28.64
CA THR A 389 7.03 17.58 28.54
C THR A 389 5.53 17.38 28.79
N GLN A 390 5.05 16.12 28.86
CA GLN A 390 3.67 15.79 29.26
C GLN A 390 3.50 15.69 30.78
N LEU A 391 4.60 15.63 31.56
CA LEU A 391 4.53 15.43 33.02
C LEU A 391 3.74 16.53 33.72
N GLN A 392 2.86 16.07 34.60
CA GLN A 392 2.03 16.83 35.53
C GLN A 392 2.44 16.49 36.96
N GLY A 393 2.12 17.32 37.96
CA GLY A 393 2.49 17.01 39.35
C GLY A 393 1.88 15.70 39.85
N LYS A 394 0.67 15.35 39.39
CA LYS A 394 0.03 14.04 39.67
C LYS A 394 0.82 12.82 39.16
N ASN A 395 1.77 13.02 38.24
CA ASN A 395 2.64 11.96 37.73
C ASN A 395 3.86 11.71 38.63
N VAL A 396 4.14 12.60 39.59
CA VAL A 396 5.23 12.41 40.55
C VAL A 396 4.66 11.72 41.77
N ARG A 397 5.24 10.56 42.13
CA ARG A 397 4.81 9.78 43.28
C ARG A 397 5.99 9.44 44.16
N ASN A 398 5.73 9.31 45.44
CA ASN A 398 6.65 8.69 46.38
C ASN A 398 5.99 7.39 46.85
N VAL A 399 6.62 6.26 46.59
CA VAL A 399 6.13 4.92 46.95
C VAL A 399 7.22 4.26 47.79
N ASP A 400 6.92 3.99 49.06
CA ASP A 400 7.85 3.38 50.01
C ASP A 400 9.22 4.09 50.07
N GLY A 401 9.22 5.42 50.05
CA GLY A 401 10.43 6.26 50.08
C GLY A 401 11.09 6.49 48.71
N HIS A 402 10.60 5.85 47.65
CA HIS A 402 11.17 5.96 46.30
C HIS A 402 10.37 6.96 45.44
N ALA A 403 11.04 8.04 45.05
CA ALA A 403 10.47 9.06 44.17
C ALA A 403 10.51 8.59 42.70
N ILE A 404 9.35 8.56 42.05
CA ILE A 404 9.18 8.04 40.68
C ILE A 404 8.39 9.00 39.80
N PHE A 405 8.67 8.95 38.49
CA PHE A 405 7.77 9.46 37.46
C PHE A 405 6.86 8.34 36.94
N VAL A 406 5.57 8.63 36.83
CA VAL A 406 4.58 7.77 36.17
C VAL A 406 4.29 8.31 34.78
N ILE A 407 4.68 7.57 33.75
CA ILE A 407 4.41 7.91 32.35
C ILE A 407 3.16 7.16 31.92
N THR A 408 2.20 7.88 31.33
CA THR A 408 0.92 7.31 30.96
C THR A 408 0.40 7.81 29.60
N PRO A 409 -0.27 6.95 28.81
CA PRO A 409 -0.99 7.37 27.60
C PRO A 409 -2.19 8.30 27.86
N GLN A 410 -2.66 8.47 29.10
CA GLN A 410 -3.75 9.39 29.43
C GLN A 410 -3.33 10.86 29.34
N ASP A 411 -2.04 11.17 29.56
CA ASP A 411 -1.53 12.54 29.51
C ASP A 411 -1.07 12.97 28.10
N GLY A 412 -1.18 12.05 27.14
CA GLY A 412 -0.91 12.27 25.73
C GLY A 412 -0.33 11.04 25.05
N SER A 413 0.00 11.18 23.75
CA SER A 413 0.41 10.04 22.93
C SER A 413 1.77 9.50 23.36
N THR A 414 1.78 8.25 23.84
CA THR A 414 2.99 7.44 24.04
C THR A 414 3.18 6.43 22.89
N LYS A 415 4.40 5.92 22.70
CA LYS A 415 4.68 4.95 21.64
C LYS A 415 4.08 3.58 21.95
N SER A 416 4.19 3.12 23.20
CA SER A 416 3.74 1.81 23.69
C SER A 416 2.24 1.74 23.94
N GLY A 417 1.58 2.86 24.23
CA GLY A 417 0.17 2.87 24.66
C GLY A 417 -0.06 2.25 26.04
N LYS A 418 1.01 1.95 26.78
CA LYS A 418 0.98 1.42 28.15
C LYS A 418 1.56 2.45 29.11
N ALA A 419 1.17 2.38 30.37
CA ALA A 419 1.82 3.14 31.44
C ALA A 419 3.06 2.39 31.95
N TRP A 420 4.06 3.14 32.42
CA TRP A 420 5.27 2.61 33.07
C TRP A 420 5.85 3.67 34.00
N THR A 421 6.83 3.28 34.80
CA THR A 421 7.50 4.16 35.76
C THR A 421 9.00 4.26 35.49
N THR A 422 9.63 5.32 35.98
CA THR A 422 11.08 5.47 36.06
C THR A 422 11.44 6.17 37.37
N GLY A 423 12.60 5.85 37.93
CA GLY A 423 13.12 6.53 39.13
C GLY A 423 13.48 7.99 38.88
N ILE A 424 13.44 8.80 39.94
CA ILE A 424 13.92 10.18 39.96
C ILE A 424 15.29 10.19 40.65
N HIS A 425 16.32 10.55 39.90
CA HIS A 425 17.68 10.57 40.41
C HIS A 425 17.86 11.57 41.58
N PRO A 426 18.63 11.25 42.64
CA PRO A 426 18.85 12.10 43.80
C PRO A 426 19.31 13.52 43.48
N HIS A 427 20.17 13.68 42.47
CA HIS A 427 20.59 15.00 41.99
C HIS A 427 19.40 15.89 41.59
N LEU A 428 18.37 15.35 40.92
CA LEU A 428 17.18 16.13 40.58
C LEU A 428 16.37 16.50 41.82
N ILE A 429 16.31 15.60 42.81
CA ILE A 429 15.62 15.83 44.08
C ILE A 429 16.27 16.98 44.83
N GLU A 430 17.58 16.95 44.99
CA GLU A 430 18.38 18.01 45.62
C GLU A 430 18.24 19.36 44.91
N MET A 431 18.18 19.36 43.57
CA MET A 431 17.94 20.57 42.78
C MET A 431 16.54 21.18 42.99
N GLY A 432 15.62 20.48 43.66
CA GLY A 432 14.26 20.95 43.97
C GLY A 432 13.18 20.51 42.96
N ILE A 433 13.38 19.41 42.23
CA ILE A 433 12.38 18.95 41.24
C ILE A 433 11.04 18.60 41.88
N LEU A 434 11.07 18.01 43.09
CA LEU A 434 9.87 17.61 43.81
C LEU A 434 9.08 18.84 44.28
N ASP A 435 9.78 19.87 44.75
CA ASP A 435 9.16 21.14 45.14
C ASP A 435 8.53 21.84 43.95
N MET A 436 9.19 21.80 42.78
CA MET A 436 8.63 22.36 41.55
C MET A 436 7.32 21.67 41.16
N PHE A 437 7.27 20.34 41.15
CA PHE A 437 6.04 19.61 40.83
C PHE A 437 4.95 19.79 41.90
N LYS A 438 5.33 19.87 43.18
CA LYS A 438 4.41 20.19 44.28
C LYS A 438 3.78 21.57 44.10
N ALA A 439 4.57 22.58 43.72
CA ALA A 439 4.08 23.94 43.48
C ALA A 439 3.17 24.05 42.25
N VAL A 440 3.41 23.23 41.21
CA VAL A 440 2.54 23.14 40.03
C VAL A 440 1.19 22.47 40.33
N GLY A 441 1.11 21.68 41.42
CA GLY A 441 -0.05 20.86 41.77
C GLY A 441 -0.32 19.79 40.72
N ASP A 442 -1.57 19.34 40.60
CA ASP A 442 -1.94 18.24 39.68
C ASP A 442 -1.83 18.60 38.19
N GLY A 443 -1.51 19.86 37.87
CA GLY A 443 -1.43 20.38 36.51
C GLY A 443 -0.10 20.12 35.81
N PRO A 444 0.00 20.51 34.52
CA PRO A 444 1.20 20.32 33.70
C PRO A 444 2.32 21.30 34.06
N ALA A 445 3.54 20.76 34.21
CA ALA A 445 4.71 21.57 34.53
C ALA A 445 5.19 22.41 33.34
N PHE A 446 5.17 21.83 32.13
CA PHE A 446 5.91 22.34 30.97
C PHE A 446 5.05 22.91 29.84
N TYR A 447 3.73 22.98 30.02
CA TYR A 447 2.84 23.65 29.09
C TYR A 447 1.61 24.19 29.81
N ARG A 448 0.96 25.18 29.20
CA ARG A 448 -0.25 25.77 29.77
C ARG A 448 -1.42 24.79 29.76
N ALA A 449 -2.04 24.57 30.93
CA ALA A 449 -3.11 23.61 31.13
C ALA A 449 -4.29 23.79 30.16
N TYR A 450 -4.89 22.68 29.76
CA TYR A 450 -6.15 22.65 29.05
C TYR A 450 -7.32 22.90 30.01
N PRO A 451 -8.50 23.31 29.53
CA PRO A 451 -9.70 23.38 30.37
C PRO A 451 -9.99 22.06 31.07
N VAL A 452 -10.53 22.12 32.28
CA VAL A 452 -10.92 20.93 33.07
C VAL A 452 -11.87 20.04 32.25
N GLY A 453 -11.69 18.73 32.32
CA GLY A 453 -12.48 17.75 31.56
C GLY A 453 -12.04 17.55 30.09
N THR A 454 -10.99 18.23 29.62
CA THR A 454 -10.46 18.00 28.27
C THR A 454 -9.86 16.60 28.14
N ASP A 455 -10.37 15.82 27.19
CA ASP A 455 -9.77 14.55 26.78
C ASP A 455 -8.47 14.81 25.98
N LEU A 456 -7.32 14.61 26.64
CA LEU A 456 -6.01 14.88 26.05
C LEU A 456 -5.66 13.93 24.89
N GLN A 457 -6.36 12.81 24.76
CA GLN A 457 -6.17 11.88 23.65
C GLN A 457 -6.90 12.33 22.38
N LYS A 458 -7.91 13.21 22.50
CA LYS A 458 -8.77 13.66 21.40
C LYS A 458 -8.57 15.13 21.02
N ILE A 459 -7.52 15.78 21.50
CA ILE A 459 -7.23 17.18 21.16
C ILE A 459 -7.06 17.34 19.63
N ALA A 460 -7.85 18.26 19.07
CA ALA A 460 -7.65 18.75 17.71
C ALA A 460 -6.37 19.60 17.63
N GLY A 461 -5.46 19.27 16.70
CA GLY A 461 -4.20 19.99 16.49
C GLY A 461 -2.99 19.42 17.24
N LYS A 462 -1.92 20.22 17.38
CA LYS A 462 -0.66 19.81 18.05
C LYS A 462 -0.82 19.96 19.57
N HIS A 463 -0.61 18.87 20.31
CA HIS A 463 -0.58 18.90 21.78
C HIS A 463 0.46 19.90 22.29
N ARG A 464 0.11 20.74 23.28
CA ARG A 464 0.97 21.83 23.79
C ARG A 464 2.31 21.31 24.35
N ALA A 465 2.33 20.14 24.98
CA ALA A 465 3.59 19.48 25.38
C ALA A 465 4.57 19.28 24.19
N LYS A 466 4.06 18.96 23.00
CA LYS A 466 4.93 18.81 21.80
C LYS A 466 5.47 20.15 21.30
N GLU A 467 4.77 21.25 21.56
CA GLU A 467 5.29 22.59 21.29
C GLU A 467 6.40 22.93 22.28
N SER A 468 6.18 22.69 23.57
CA SER A 468 7.21 22.83 24.61
C SER A 468 8.47 22.04 24.28
N ALA A 469 8.33 20.77 23.89
CA ALA A 469 9.44 19.94 23.43
C ALA A 469 10.18 20.54 22.22
N SER A 470 9.46 21.05 21.22
CA SER A 470 10.09 21.73 20.07
C SER A 470 10.93 22.92 20.54
N ARG A 471 10.36 23.77 21.39
CA ARG A 471 11.05 24.97 21.87
C ARG A 471 12.31 24.66 22.68
N VAL A 472 12.31 23.59 23.51
CA VAL A 472 13.52 23.14 24.20
C VAL A 472 14.62 22.74 23.20
N GLY A 473 14.25 22.06 22.12
CA GLY A 473 15.21 21.72 21.05
C GLY A 473 15.73 22.97 20.31
N ASP A 474 14.86 23.93 20.06
CA ASP A 474 15.22 25.22 19.44
C ASP A 474 16.11 26.05 20.39
N TRP A 475 15.89 25.99 21.70
CA TRP A 475 16.79 26.63 22.67
C TRP A 475 18.20 26.05 22.59
N VAL A 476 18.34 24.72 22.63
CA VAL A 476 19.67 24.06 22.52
C VAL A 476 20.36 24.47 21.23
N THR A 477 19.66 24.41 20.09
CA THR A 477 20.31 24.60 18.78
C THR A 477 20.43 26.05 18.36
N ALA A 478 19.37 26.84 18.47
CA ALA A 478 19.32 28.22 17.99
C ALA A 478 19.72 29.25 19.05
N THR A 479 19.58 28.95 20.35
CA THR A 479 19.98 29.89 21.42
C THR A 479 21.38 29.59 21.93
N LEU A 480 21.70 28.32 22.25
CA LEU A 480 23.05 27.97 22.71
C LEU A 480 24.04 27.73 21.56
N GLY A 481 23.56 27.52 20.33
CA GLY A 481 24.41 27.19 19.19
C GLY A 481 24.97 25.76 19.23
N GLU A 482 24.46 24.91 20.11
CA GLU A 482 24.97 23.54 20.27
C GLU A 482 24.59 22.68 19.06
N THR A 483 25.60 22.00 18.49
CA THR A 483 25.37 21.12 17.35
C THR A 483 24.65 19.86 17.82
N ALA A 484 23.43 19.67 17.33
CA ALA A 484 22.61 18.51 17.68
C ALA A 484 23.13 17.23 17.00
N PRO A 485 23.52 16.19 17.75
CA PRO A 485 23.87 14.90 17.18
C PRO A 485 22.76 14.34 16.29
N GLY A 486 23.11 14.01 15.04
CA GLY A 486 22.15 13.55 14.03
C GLY A 486 21.01 14.53 13.70
N GLY A 487 21.17 15.83 14.00
CA GLY A 487 20.16 16.87 13.80
C GLY A 487 18.94 16.73 14.72
N ARG A 488 19.07 16.04 15.86
CA ARG A 488 17.95 15.74 16.76
C ARG A 488 18.29 16.05 18.22
N PRO A 489 18.27 17.33 18.62
CA PRO A 489 18.78 17.76 19.93
C PRO A 489 18.09 17.03 21.09
N ASN A 490 16.77 16.90 21.00
CA ASN A 490 16.00 16.24 22.04
C ASN A 490 16.16 14.71 22.08
N HIS A 491 16.50 14.07 20.95
CA HIS A 491 16.68 12.62 20.93
C HIS A 491 18.11 12.22 21.35
N ALA A 492 19.07 13.13 21.22
CA ALA A 492 20.44 12.91 21.64
C ALA A 492 20.55 12.57 23.13
N TRP A 493 19.74 13.20 24.00
CA TRP A 493 19.69 12.85 25.43
C TRP A 493 19.40 11.38 25.71
N ARG A 494 18.47 10.78 24.96
CA ARG A 494 18.17 9.35 25.12
C ARG A 494 19.36 8.46 24.73
N HIS A 495 20.12 8.84 23.71
CA HIS A 495 21.36 8.15 23.35
C HIS A 495 22.45 8.36 24.42
N THR A 496 22.55 9.57 24.98
CA THR A 496 23.45 9.88 26.10
C THR A 496 23.12 9.01 27.32
N PHE A 497 21.87 9.01 27.79
CA PHE A 497 21.41 8.12 28.88
C PHE A 497 21.68 6.63 28.58
N THR A 498 21.38 6.16 27.37
CA THR A 498 21.63 4.76 26.99
C THR A 498 23.13 4.43 27.03
N THR A 499 23.98 5.40 26.73
CA THR A 499 25.44 5.24 26.81
C THR A 499 25.91 5.24 28.26
N LEU A 500 25.41 6.14 29.09
CA LEU A 500 25.76 6.23 30.51
C LEU A 500 25.29 5.00 31.29
N SER A 501 24.05 4.57 31.10
CA SER A 501 23.50 3.34 31.70
C SER A 501 24.35 2.11 31.41
N ARG A 502 24.92 1.97 30.20
CA ARG A 502 25.86 0.89 29.87
C ARG A 502 27.17 0.99 30.65
N ARG A 503 27.71 2.20 30.84
CA ARG A 503 28.96 2.43 31.59
C ARG A 503 28.82 2.00 33.05
N VAL A 504 27.66 2.26 33.65
CA VAL A 504 27.37 1.90 35.05
C VAL A 504 26.79 0.50 35.21
N LYS A 505 26.78 -0.29 34.12
CA LYS A 505 26.23 -1.67 34.09
C LYS A 505 24.79 -1.73 34.63
N MET A 506 23.98 -0.72 34.30
CA MET A 506 22.55 -0.72 34.59
C MET A 506 21.92 -1.95 33.95
N ASP A 507 21.04 -2.63 34.70
CA ASP A 507 20.37 -3.82 34.19
C ASP A 507 19.64 -3.50 32.87
N LYS A 508 19.80 -4.39 31.88
CA LYS A 508 19.31 -4.14 30.53
C LYS A 508 17.78 -4.10 30.51
N GLU A 509 17.13 -5.01 31.23
CA GLU A 509 15.66 -5.13 31.23
C GLU A 509 15.04 -3.96 31.99
N ALA A 510 15.59 -3.61 33.16
CA ALA A 510 15.18 -2.45 33.94
C ALA A 510 15.33 -1.16 33.11
N ARG A 511 16.47 -0.97 32.45
CA ARG A 511 16.70 0.16 31.56
C ARG A 511 15.68 0.18 30.42
N ASP A 512 15.46 -0.94 29.75
CA ASP A 512 14.54 -1.02 28.62
C ASP A 512 13.08 -0.73 29.07
N TYR A 513 12.69 -1.21 30.26
CA TYR A 513 11.42 -0.90 30.93
C TYR A 513 11.27 0.61 31.21
N MET A 514 12.24 1.23 31.88
CA MET A 514 12.21 2.66 32.21
C MET A 514 12.17 3.54 30.96
N LEU A 515 12.78 3.06 29.87
CA LEU A 515 12.74 3.67 28.55
C LEU A 515 11.41 3.46 27.79
N GLY A 516 10.42 2.79 28.42
CA GLY A 516 9.10 2.51 27.86
C GLY A 516 9.11 1.46 26.76
N SER A 517 10.09 0.55 26.78
CA SER A 517 10.24 -0.57 25.86
C SER A 517 10.01 -1.89 26.59
N ARG A 518 9.49 -2.91 25.90
CA ARG A 518 9.47 -4.29 26.37
C ARG A 518 9.90 -5.19 25.21
N SER A 519 10.63 -6.27 25.50
CA SER A 519 10.99 -7.25 24.48
C SER A 519 9.73 -7.82 23.83
N ARG A 520 9.81 -8.00 22.51
CA ARG A 520 8.72 -8.60 21.71
C ARG A 520 9.00 -10.07 21.41
N THR A 521 10.20 -10.55 21.75
CA THR A 521 10.74 -11.85 21.37
C THR A 521 10.74 -12.83 22.52
N ASP A 522 10.91 -12.35 23.75
CA ASP A 522 10.77 -13.18 24.95
C ASP A 522 9.56 -12.73 25.76
N ALA A 523 8.57 -13.61 25.87
CA ALA A 523 7.37 -13.36 26.66
C ALA A 523 7.67 -13.33 28.18
N ARG A 524 8.77 -13.95 28.62
CA ARG A 524 9.14 -14.06 30.03
C ARG A 524 9.65 -12.75 30.63
N GLU A 525 10.25 -11.88 29.82
CA GLU A 525 10.57 -10.48 30.18
C GLU A 525 9.31 -9.65 30.54
N GLY A 526 8.11 -10.21 30.30
CA GLY A 526 6.83 -9.64 30.71
C GLY A 526 6.31 -10.12 32.06
N TYR A 527 6.94 -11.10 32.70
CA TYR A 527 6.57 -11.60 34.02
C TYR A 527 7.23 -10.81 35.15
N GLY A 528 6.51 -10.66 36.26
CA GLY A 528 6.94 -9.83 37.38
C GLY A 528 6.72 -8.33 37.13
N ASP A 529 6.79 -7.56 38.21
CA ASP A 529 6.67 -6.12 38.18
C ASP A 529 8.02 -5.46 38.48
N TRP A 530 8.24 -4.28 37.90
CA TRP A 530 9.38 -3.44 38.21
C TRP A 530 9.02 -2.53 39.37
N THR A 531 9.39 -2.95 40.58
CA THR A 531 9.10 -2.23 41.81
C THR A 531 9.92 -0.92 41.89
N PRO A 532 9.41 0.11 42.60
CA PRO A 532 10.09 1.40 42.73
C PRO A 532 11.54 1.31 43.24
N ASP A 533 11.83 0.41 44.18
CA ASP A 533 13.18 0.18 44.72
C ASP A 533 14.16 -0.31 43.64
N VAL A 534 13.73 -1.20 42.75
CA VAL A 534 14.57 -1.71 41.66
C VAL A 534 14.88 -0.61 40.66
N ILE A 535 13.86 0.12 40.17
CA ILE A 535 14.08 1.15 39.14
C ILE A 535 14.83 2.36 39.70
N CYS A 536 14.60 2.76 40.96
CA CYS A 536 15.37 3.82 41.60
C CYS A 536 16.80 3.37 41.87
N GLY A 537 17.00 2.15 42.39
CA GLY A 537 18.33 1.59 42.60
C GLY A 537 19.16 1.51 41.31
N GLU A 538 18.54 1.23 40.16
CA GLU A 538 19.20 1.30 38.86
C GLU A 538 19.54 2.74 38.43
N ILE A 539 18.63 3.69 38.65
CA ILE A 539 18.84 5.11 38.33
C ILE A 539 19.98 5.70 39.17
N ASP A 540 20.06 5.35 40.45
CA ASP A 540 21.06 5.85 41.41
C ASP A 540 22.49 5.45 41.08
N LYS A 541 22.67 4.43 40.21
CA LYS A 541 24.00 4.07 39.67
C LYS A 541 24.57 5.15 38.76
N LEU A 542 23.75 6.04 38.20
CA LEU A 542 24.22 7.10 37.33
C LEU A 542 25.02 8.13 38.12
N PRO A 543 26.16 8.63 37.59
CA PRO A 543 26.91 9.66 38.27
C PRO A 543 26.16 10.99 38.23
N ARG A 544 26.48 11.86 39.20
CA ARG A 544 26.07 13.26 39.15
C ARG A 544 26.71 13.95 37.94
N PHE A 545 25.96 14.80 37.25
CA PHE A 545 26.55 15.73 36.29
C PHE A 545 27.26 16.84 37.06
N ASP A 546 28.55 17.00 36.79
CA ASP A 546 29.38 18.05 37.38
C ASP A 546 29.10 19.40 36.69
N VAL A 547 28.20 20.17 37.29
CA VAL A 547 27.80 21.53 36.87
C VAL A 547 27.95 22.49 38.05
N LYS A 548 28.20 23.77 37.76
CA LYS A 548 28.25 24.85 38.75
C LYS A 548 26.86 25.48 38.85
N GLU A 549 26.14 25.19 39.91
CA GLU A 549 24.83 25.81 40.12
C GLU A 549 24.97 27.32 40.37
N THR A 550 24.02 28.10 39.85
CA THR A 550 23.83 29.52 40.20
C THR A 550 22.56 29.68 41.03
N ASP A 551 22.29 30.89 41.50
CA ASP A 551 21.06 31.23 42.22
C ASP A 551 19.80 31.21 41.34
N TYR A 552 19.95 31.11 40.01
CA TYR A 552 18.80 31.11 39.12
C TYR A 552 17.95 29.84 39.30
N ARG A 553 16.65 30.04 39.47
CA ARG A 553 15.63 28.99 39.38
C ARG A 553 14.43 29.48 38.55
N PRO A 554 13.79 28.60 37.76
CA PRO A 554 12.63 28.99 36.99
C PRO A 554 11.44 29.30 37.91
N THR A 555 10.54 30.18 37.47
CA THR A 555 9.37 30.56 38.26
C THR A 555 8.47 29.36 38.60
N LEU A 556 7.99 29.32 39.84
CA LEU A 556 6.97 28.37 40.31
C LEU A 556 5.54 28.83 40.00
N ARG A 557 5.37 30.00 39.35
CA ARG A 557 4.06 30.56 39.03
C ARG A 557 3.24 29.59 38.16
N VAL A 558 2.04 29.27 38.63
CA VAL A 558 1.04 28.49 37.90
C VAL A 558 0.12 29.43 37.13
N MET A 559 -0.05 29.16 35.82
CA MET A 559 -0.92 29.97 34.96
C MET A 559 -2.31 29.36 34.85
N LYS A 560 -3.34 30.22 34.76
CA LYS A 560 -4.71 29.78 34.46
C LYS A 560 -4.76 29.00 33.14
N PRO A 561 -5.60 27.95 33.02
CA PRO A 561 -5.77 27.21 31.77
C PRO A 561 -5.99 28.12 30.56
N LYS A 562 -5.49 27.70 29.40
CA LYS A 562 -5.74 28.38 28.11
C LYS A 562 -6.87 27.63 27.38
N PRO A 563 -7.90 28.31 26.85
CA PRO A 563 -8.89 27.69 25.98
C PRO A 563 -8.23 26.98 24.79
N ILE A 564 -8.87 25.92 24.30
CA ILE A 564 -8.46 25.30 23.04
C ILE A 564 -8.85 26.28 21.94
N SER A 565 -7.90 26.78 21.15
CA SER A 565 -8.23 27.54 19.95
C SER A 565 -8.99 26.63 19.02
N GLU A 566 -10.24 26.94 18.69
CA GLU A 566 -10.95 26.26 17.62
C GLU A 566 -10.07 26.32 16.35
N PRO A 567 -9.97 25.23 15.57
CA PRO A 567 -9.26 25.27 14.31
C PRO A 567 -9.90 26.37 13.46
N TYR A 568 -9.11 27.38 13.08
CA TYR A 568 -9.55 28.40 12.15
C TYR A 568 -9.95 27.73 10.84
N VAL A 569 -11.25 27.59 10.60
CA VAL A 569 -11.79 27.14 9.33
C VAL A 569 -11.58 28.30 8.37
N ARG A 570 -10.54 28.24 7.53
CA ARG A 570 -10.40 29.17 6.41
C ARG A 570 -11.71 29.10 5.60
N PRO A 571 -12.49 30.19 5.49
CA PRO A 571 -13.66 30.18 4.64
C PRO A 571 -13.22 29.82 3.21
N LYS A 572 -13.81 28.76 2.65
CA LYS A 572 -13.54 28.37 1.26
C LYS A 572 -14.07 29.48 0.35
N LYS A 573 -13.19 30.12 -0.42
CA LYS A 573 -13.62 30.96 -1.55
C LYS A 573 -14.31 30.07 -2.57
N THR A 574 -15.60 30.31 -2.83
CA THR A 574 -16.24 29.78 -4.04
C THR A 574 -15.74 30.56 -5.25
N ARG A 575 -15.88 29.98 -6.45
CA ARG A 575 -15.42 30.53 -7.75
C ARG A 575 -15.94 31.94 -8.09
N GLY A 576 -16.79 32.55 -7.25
CA GLY A 576 -17.35 33.90 -7.41
C GLY A 576 -16.90 34.94 -6.37
N GLY A 577 -15.87 34.68 -5.55
CA GLY A 577 -15.23 35.73 -4.74
C GLY A 577 -15.99 36.27 -3.51
N LYS A 578 -17.21 35.78 -3.20
CA LYS A 578 -17.90 36.13 -1.94
C LYS A 578 -17.57 35.15 -0.81
N LEU A 579 -17.14 35.68 0.33
CA LEU A 579 -16.96 34.98 1.60
C LEU A 579 -18.34 34.70 2.22
N VAL A 580 -18.71 33.43 2.39
CA VAL A 580 -19.89 33.05 3.17
C VAL A 580 -19.45 32.78 4.60
N LEU A 581 -19.86 33.64 5.54
CA LEU A 581 -19.87 33.30 6.96
C LEU A 581 -21.05 32.34 7.18
N THR A 582 -20.77 31.11 7.60
CA THR A 582 -21.79 30.17 8.07
C THR A 582 -22.59 30.82 9.22
N PRO A 583 -23.94 30.81 9.20
CA PRO A 583 -24.74 31.34 10.29
C PRO A 583 -24.52 30.52 11.57
N ARG A 584 -24.27 31.21 12.68
CA ARG A 584 -24.40 30.66 14.04
C ARG A 584 -25.86 30.25 14.23
N VAL A 585 -26.11 28.98 14.53
CA VAL A 585 -27.37 28.57 15.17
C VAL A 585 -27.26 28.96 16.65
N PRO A 586 -28.19 29.75 17.22
CA PRO A 586 -28.23 29.98 18.65
C PRO A 586 -28.66 28.68 19.34
N LYS A 587 -27.90 28.22 20.33
CA LYS A 587 -28.38 27.20 21.26
C LYS A 587 -29.35 27.88 22.23
N GLY A 588 -30.62 27.50 22.16
CA GLY A 588 -31.52 27.53 23.32
C GLY A 588 -31.20 26.39 24.28
#